data_AF-A0A2A3DWM9-F1
#
_entry.id   AF-A0A2A3DWM9-F1
#
_cell.length_a   1.000
_cell.length_b   1.000
_cell.length_c   1.000
_cell.angle_alpha   90.00
_cell.angle_beta   90.00
_cell.angle_gamma   90.00
#
_symmetry.space_group_name_H-M   'P 1'
#
loop_
_entity.id
_entity.type
_entity.pdbx_description
1 polymer ?
#
loop_
_entity_poly.entity_id
_entity_poly.type
_entity_poly.pdbx_seq_one_letter_code
_entity_poly.pdbx_strand_id
1 'polypeptide(L)'
;MPANALVQTRIDSDIRDRASAVLESMGLTVSDAVRILLTRTANEGVLPIDLLANSEAYDAWFRTKVREALDDTRPDIPDEQVEAHFSERRAAARRKLNEPKS
;
A
#
# COMPACT_ATOMS: atom_id res chain seq x y z
N MET A 1 -18.88 -6.97 -32.27
CA MET A 1 -18.54 -8.08 -31.36
C MET A 1 -17.72 -7.51 -30.22
N PRO A 2 -17.99 -7.82 -28.94
CA PRO A 2 -17.06 -7.42 -27.88
C PRO A 2 -15.72 -8.12 -28.16
N ALA A 3 -14.65 -7.36 -28.35
CA ALA A 3 -13.33 -7.89 -28.58
C ALA A 3 -12.75 -8.33 -27.24
N ASN A 4 -12.80 -9.63 -26.94
CA ASN A 4 -12.17 -10.18 -25.75
C ASN A 4 -10.68 -10.35 -26.02
N ALA A 5 -9.84 -9.51 -25.41
CA ALA A 5 -8.40 -9.66 -25.41
C ALA A 5 -7.96 -10.65 -24.33
N LEU A 6 -7.03 -11.54 -24.65
CA LEU A 6 -6.53 -12.57 -23.75
C LEU A 6 -5.24 -12.10 -23.06
N VAL A 7 -5.18 -12.26 -21.74
CA VAL A 7 -4.00 -11.93 -20.93
C VAL A 7 -3.38 -13.24 -20.43
N GLN A 8 -2.10 -13.47 -20.78
CA GLN A 8 -1.34 -14.64 -20.37
C GLN A 8 -0.05 -14.21 -19.65
N THR A 9 0.15 -14.76 -18.46
CA THR A 9 1.33 -14.54 -17.62
C THR A 9 1.83 -15.87 -17.09
N ARG A 10 3.15 -16.03 -17.00
CA ARG A 10 3.77 -17.20 -16.36
C ARG A 10 3.77 -17.01 -14.85
N ILE A 11 3.37 -18.06 -14.15
CA ILE A 11 3.41 -18.14 -12.70
C ILE A 11 3.72 -19.58 -12.31
N ASP A 12 4.37 -19.76 -11.17
CA ASP A 12 4.57 -21.06 -10.56
C ASP A 12 3.22 -21.73 -10.23
N SER A 13 3.10 -23.04 -10.44
CA SER A 13 1.84 -23.78 -10.28
C SER A 13 1.34 -23.76 -8.84
N ASP A 14 2.24 -23.86 -7.87
CA ASP A 14 1.87 -23.90 -6.46
C ASP A 14 1.39 -22.52 -6.00
N ILE A 15 1.97 -21.45 -6.55
CA ILE A 15 1.47 -20.09 -6.34
C ILE A 15 0.08 -19.91 -6.95
N ARG A 16 -0.14 -20.38 -8.18
CA ARG A 16 -1.44 -20.31 -8.85
C ARG A 16 -2.53 -20.98 -8.02
N ASP A 17 -2.27 -22.20 -7.56
CA ASP A 17 -3.29 -23.01 -6.88
C ASP A 17 -3.62 -22.43 -5.50
N ARG A 18 -2.61 -21.95 -4.75
CA ARG A 18 -2.85 -21.22 -3.49
C ARG A 18 -3.62 -19.93 -3.71
N ALA A 19 -3.28 -19.15 -4.75
CA ALA A 19 -4.00 -17.91 -5.06
C ALA A 19 -5.47 -18.18 -5.44
N SER A 20 -5.73 -19.23 -6.24
CA SER A 20 -7.09 -19.65 -6.57
C SER A 20 -7.90 -19.96 -5.31
N ALA A 21 -7.37 -20.76 -4.38
CA ALA A 21 -8.08 -21.13 -3.15
C ALA A 21 -8.41 -19.92 -2.26
N VAL A 22 -7.48 -18.95 -2.15
CA VAL A 22 -7.73 -17.71 -1.40
C VAL A 22 -8.81 -16.87 -2.05
N LEU A 23 -8.74 -16.66 -3.37
CA LEU A 23 -9.75 -15.86 -4.08
C LEU A 23 -11.13 -16.52 -4.07
N GLU A 24 -11.20 -17.85 -4.18
CA GLU A 24 -12.45 -18.62 -4.05
C GLU A 24 -13.07 -18.44 -2.67
N SER A 25 -12.26 -18.39 -1.60
CA SER A 25 -12.77 -18.10 -0.24
C SER A 25 -13.40 -16.71 -0.11
N MET A 26 -13.06 -15.79 -1.02
CA MET A 26 -13.62 -14.44 -1.14
C MET A 26 -14.76 -14.36 -2.18
N GLY A 27 -15.12 -15.47 -2.82
CA GLY A 27 -16.15 -15.53 -3.87
C GLY A 27 -15.69 -14.99 -5.23
N LEU A 28 -14.39 -14.96 -5.50
CA LEU A 28 -13.79 -14.44 -6.74
C LEU A 28 -12.99 -15.54 -7.47
N THR A 29 -13.01 -15.52 -8.80
CA THR A 29 -12.05 -16.31 -9.59
C THR A 29 -10.78 -15.51 -9.85
N VAL A 30 -9.68 -16.20 -10.20
CA VAL A 30 -8.44 -15.54 -10.67
C VAL A 30 -8.72 -14.59 -11.84
N SER A 31 -9.60 -14.99 -12.76
CA SER A 31 -9.97 -14.15 -13.89
C SER A 31 -10.74 -12.90 -13.49
N ASP A 32 -11.57 -12.95 -12.45
CA ASP A 32 -12.29 -11.77 -11.96
C ASP A 32 -11.33 -10.79 -11.31
N ALA A 33 -10.40 -11.29 -10.48
CA ALA A 33 -9.37 -10.46 -9.86
C ALA A 33 -8.49 -9.75 -10.91
N VAL A 34 -8.05 -10.47 -11.94
CA VAL A 34 -7.25 -9.88 -13.04
C VAL A 34 -8.07 -8.88 -13.85
N ARG A 35 -9.35 -9.15 -14.14
CA ARG A 35 -10.24 -8.20 -14.83
C ARG A 35 -10.39 -6.91 -14.03
N ILE A 36 -10.69 -7.00 -12.73
CA ILE A 36 -10.84 -5.83 -11.84
C ILE A 36 -9.55 -5.01 -11.83
N LEU A 37 -8.40 -5.66 -11.63
CA LEU A 37 -7.08 -5.01 -11.60
C LEU A 37 -6.82 -4.22 -12.89
N LEU A 38 -6.98 -4.86 -14.04
CA LEU A 38 -6.68 -4.24 -15.34
C LEU A 38 -7.69 -3.15 -15.71
N THR A 39 -8.99 -3.34 -15.41
CA THR A 39 -10.02 -2.31 -15.65
C THR A 39 -9.78 -1.07 -14.80
N ARG A 40 -9.50 -1.23 -13.50
CA ARG A 40 -9.19 -0.07 -12.62
C ARG A 40 -7.92 0.62 -13.05
N THR A 41 -6.86 -0.13 -13.36
CA THR A 41 -5.60 0.46 -13.86
C THR A 41 -5.82 1.26 -15.15
N ALA A 42 -6.63 0.74 -16.08
CA ALA A 42 -6.93 1.43 -17.35
C ALA A 42 -7.75 2.72 -17.15
N ASN A 43 -8.67 2.74 -16.18
CA ASN A 43 -9.55 3.88 -15.94
C ASN A 43 -8.95 4.94 -15.00
N GLU A 44 -8.21 4.51 -13.98
CA GLU A 44 -7.67 5.36 -12.92
C GLU A 44 -6.22 5.80 -13.20
N GLY A 45 -5.52 5.13 -14.13
CA GLY A 45 -4.14 5.45 -14.49
C GLY A 45 -3.09 5.08 -13.43
N VAL A 46 -3.50 4.40 -12.36
CA VAL A 46 -2.65 3.97 -11.25
C VAL A 46 -2.93 2.51 -10.90
N LEU A 47 -1.93 1.81 -10.36
CA LEU A 47 -2.13 0.46 -9.83
C LEU A 47 -2.94 0.53 -8.53
N PRO A 48 -4.05 -0.22 -8.41
CA PRO A 48 -4.92 -0.19 -7.23
C PRO A 48 -4.25 -0.90 -6.03
N ILE A 49 -3.57 -0.13 -5.18
CA ILE A 49 -2.83 -0.61 -4.00
C ILE A 49 -3.77 -1.27 -2.97
N ASP A 50 -5.03 -0.86 -2.92
CA ASP A 50 -6.02 -1.40 -1.98
C ASP A 50 -6.32 -2.90 -2.23
N LEU A 51 -6.08 -3.41 -3.44
CA LEU A 51 -6.19 -4.85 -3.74
C LEU A 51 -4.96 -5.65 -3.28
N LEU A 52 -3.88 -4.97 -2.91
CA LEU A 52 -2.60 -5.57 -2.49
C LEU A 52 -2.44 -5.59 -0.97
N ALA A 53 -3.19 -4.76 -0.25
CA ALA A 53 -3.17 -4.73 1.21
C ALA A 53 -4.19 -5.73 1.77
N ASN A 54 -3.71 -6.66 2.58
CA ASN A 54 -4.56 -7.56 3.36
C ASN A 54 -5.36 -6.69 4.33
N SER A 55 -6.62 -6.35 3.98
CA SER A 55 -7.45 -5.35 4.68
C SER A 55 -7.45 -5.57 6.18
N GLU A 56 -7.50 -6.82 6.63
CA GLU A 56 -7.54 -7.15 8.06
C GLU A 56 -6.23 -6.80 8.80
N ALA A 57 -5.06 -7.07 8.19
CA ALA A 57 -3.77 -6.73 8.79
C ALA A 57 -3.55 -5.21 8.83
N TYR A 58 -3.96 -4.53 7.76
CA TYR A 58 -3.94 -3.07 7.69
C TYR A 58 -4.88 -2.45 8.73
N ASP A 59 -6.12 -2.95 8.83
CA ASP A 59 -7.11 -2.49 9.78
C ASP A 59 -6.67 -2.72 11.22
N ALA A 60 -6.07 -3.88 11.52
CA ALA A 60 -5.54 -4.19 12.84
C ALA A 60 -4.38 -3.25 13.22
N TRP A 61 -3.45 -3.02 12.30
CA TRP A 61 -2.37 -2.06 12.48
C TRP A 61 -2.91 -0.64 12.68
N PHE A 62 -3.85 -0.20 11.84
CA PHE A 62 -4.44 1.13 11.90
C PHE A 62 -5.18 1.36 13.22
N ARG A 63 -6.02 0.42 13.65
CA ARG A 63 -6.72 0.48 14.94
C ARG A 63 -5.75 0.55 16.11
N THR A 64 -4.65 -0.20 16.04
CA THR A 64 -3.59 -0.14 17.07
C THR A 64 -2.97 1.25 17.13
N LYS A 65 -2.60 1.83 15.98
CA LYS A 65 -2.01 3.19 15.91
C LYS A 65 -2.97 4.28 16.36
N VAL A 66 -4.26 4.17 16.04
CA VAL A 66 -5.29 5.10 16.52
C VAL A 66 -5.44 5.01 18.03
N ARG A 67 -5.47 3.79 18.60
CA ARG A 67 -5.56 3.62 20.06
C ARG A 67 -4.33 4.18 20.77
N GLU A 68 -3.12 3.89 20.28
CA GLU A 68 -1.88 4.47 20.79
C GLU A 68 -1.93 6.01 20.82
N ALA A 69 -2.50 6.64 19.78
CA ALA A 69 -2.62 8.10 19.72
C ALA A 69 -3.69 8.66 20.69
N LEU A 70 -4.80 7.94 20.89
CA LEU A 70 -5.85 8.34 21.84
C LEU A 70 -5.41 8.17 23.30
N ASP A 71 -4.60 7.16 23.58
CA ASP A 71 -4.06 6.87 24.92
C ASP A 71 -2.83 7.74 25.25
N ASP A 72 -2.31 8.50 24.27
CA ASP A 72 -1.16 9.36 24.46
C ASP A 72 -1.52 10.60 25.30
N THR A 73 -0.94 10.68 26.49
CA THR A 73 -1.18 11.79 27.43
C THR A 73 -0.21 12.95 27.25
N ARG A 74 0.65 12.92 26.23
CA ARG A 74 1.60 14.02 25.97
C ARG A 74 0.84 15.28 25.54
N PRO A 75 1.34 16.48 25.90
CA PRO A 75 0.70 17.72 25.48
C PRO A 75 0.82 17.90 23.96
N ASP A 76 -0.19 18.55 23.39
CA ASP A 76 -0.17 18.96 21.99
C ASP A 76 1.03 19.84 21.69
N ILE A 77 1.62 19.63 20.51
CA ILE A 77 2.76 20.41 20.03
C ILE A 77 2.23 21.43 19.02
N PRO A 78 2.51 22.74 19.21
CA PRO A 78 2.16 23.77 18.23
C PRO A 78 2.82 23.52 16.86
N ASP A 79 2.07 23.78 15.80
CA ASP A 79 2.49 23.54 14.41
C ASP A 79 3.84 24.21 14.08
N GLU A 80 4.05 25.46 14.52
CA GLU A 80 5.32 26.19 14.31
C GLU A 80 6.54 25.45 14.89
N GLN A 81 6.38 24.80 16.05
CA GLN A 81 7.45 24.04 16.67
C GLN A 81 7.74 22.74 15.92
N VAL A 82 6.68 22.07 15.43
CA VAL A 82 6.80 20.88 14.58
C VAL A 82 7.55 21.24 13.30
N GLU A 83 7.16 22.32 12.61
CA GLU A 83 7.81 22.72 11.37
C GLU A 83 9.27 23.15 11.56
N ALA A 84 9.57 23.90 12.63
CA ALA A 84 10.95 24.25 12.96
C ALA A 84 11.81 22.98 13.14
N HIS A 85 11.33 22.02 13.95
CA HIS A 85 12.04 20.77 14.21
C HIS A 85 12.27 19.94 12.93
N PHE A 86 11.24 19.77 12.10
CA PHE A 86 11.38 18.99 10.87
C PHE A 86 12.20 19.71 9.80
N SER A 87 12.15 21.04 9.73
CA SER A 87 13.01 21.86 8.86
C SER A 87 14.49 21.63 9.16
N GLU A 88 14.88 21.67 10.43
CA GLU A 88 16.25 21.40 10.87
C GLU A 88 16.69 19.98 10.51
N ARG A 89 15.84 18.98 10.75
CA ARG A 89 16.12 17.57 10.41
C ARG A 89 16.30 17.37 8.91
N ARG A 90 15.45 17.99 8.07
CA ARG A 90 15.58 17.96 6.61
C ARG A 90 16.89 18.61 6.16
N ALA A 91 17.25 19.75 6.73
CA ALA A 91 18.50 20.46 6.42
C ALA A 91 19.74 19.65 6.83
N ALA A 92 19.70 18.97 7.98
CA ALA A 92 20.77 18.09 8.44
C ALA A 92 20.92 16.84 7.55
N ALA A 93 19.81 16.21 7.15
CA ALA A 93 19.82 15.07 6.23
C ALA A 93 20.41 15.44 4.86
N ARG A 94 20.06 16.62 4.32
CA ARG A 94 20.63 17.14 3.07
C ARG A 94 22.14 17.40 3.18
N ARG A 95 22.62 17.93 4.30
CA ARG A 95 24.06 18.13 4.54
C ARG A 95 24.82 16.80 4.53
N LYS A 96 24.31 15.79 5.24
CA LYS A 96 24.92 14.43 5.27
C LYS A 96 24.98 13.77 3.89
N LEU A 97 23.97 13.99 3.04
CA LEU A 97 23.98 13.45 1.67
C LEU A 97 25.06 14.12 0.79
N ASN A 98 25.37 15.38 1.08
CA ASN A 98 26.33 16.19 0.32
C ASN A 98 27.76 16.13 0.87
N GLU A 99 27.99 15.44 1.99
CA GLU A 99 29.33 15.17 2.49
C GLU A 99 29.99 14.07 1.63
N PRO A 100 31.21 14.29 1.10
CA PRO A 100 31.91 13.24 0.38
C PRO A 100 32.23 12.10 1.33
N LYS A 101 31.81 10.87 1.00
CA LYS A 101 32.22 9.67 1.72
C LYS A 101 33.75 9.58 1.67
N SER A 102 34.41 9.74 2.82
CA SER A 102 35.82 9.37 3.01
C SER A 102 36.01 7.87 2.98
#